data_AF-A0A9P9YGB4-F1
#
_entry.id   AF-A0A9P9YGB4-F1
#
_cell.length_a   1.000
_cell.length_b   1.000
_cell.length_c   1.000
_cell.angle_alpha   90.00
_cell.angle_beta   90.00
_cell.angle_gamma   90.00
#
_symmetry.space_group_name_H-M   'P 1'
#
loop_
_entity.id
_entity.type
_entity.pdbx_description
1 polymer ?
#
loop_
_entity_poly.entity_id
_entity_poly.type
_entity_poly.pdbx_seq_one_letter_code
_entity_poly.pdbx_strand_id
1 'polypeptide(L)'
;MLLVGLKYALLLAVGGCILPNPILGGGTESDQEVPHRIYRLLDGLSGERTLSSSSTFALLLSQFLIKQKLRYEAPTRYERQLYYHLLHRMENIRTGSGGLVQEPGIQGEILSIAFQRNVLLLPHSLKLGELNANGDYEQLAEIYSNVVNEGQLNRTQSDLCLRDVVELKPPSCKLLPGQCLELLTSDAPAYGYQRTHQVLLLYVLQHQVCAPHLSPPQVYELLARSQCDEVEREQNAIRSLGLPVAYRDLYLEQATICGLFGYNEFVNWRNIMEIGSWLAGDTPKDKLADENDSQHISDLALVFFVNALLLLH
;
A
#
# COMPACT_ATOMS: atom_id res chain seq x y z
N MET A 1 51.14 -44.60 -32.22
CA MET A 1 50.61 -45.74 -32.99
C MET A 1 49.09 -45.64 -32.95
N LEU A 2 48.50 -45.18 -34.05
CA LEU A 2 47.57 -45.93 -34.93
C LEU A 2 46.19 -46.13 -34.27
N LEU A 3 45.16 -45.35 -34.63
CA LEU A 3 44.25 -45.54 -35.81
C LEU A 3 43.36 -46.80 -35.58
N VAL A 4 42.05 -46.88 -35.86
CA VAL A 4 41.09 -46.11 -36.68
C VAL A 4 39.71 -46.75 -36.52
N GLY A 5 38.63 -46.00 -36.82
CA GLY A 5 37.33 -46.58 -37.18
C GLY A 5 36.20 -45.55 -37.25
N LEU A 6 36.32 -44.51 -38.10
CA LEU A 6 35.54 -44.32 -39.34
C LEU A 6 34.03 -44.05 -39.13
N LYS A 7 33.58 -42.79 -39.22
CA LYS A 7 33.17 -42.02 -40.44
C LYS A 7 31.67 -42.18 -40.75
N TYR A 8 30.93 -41.08 -40.65
CA TYR A 8 30.26 -40.49 -41.81
C TYR A 8 30.42 -38.96 -41.78
N ALA A 9 30.84 -38.47 -42.93
CA ALA A 9 31.07 -37.09 -43.33
C ALA A 9 29.75 -36.54 -43.94
N LEU A 10 29.51 -35.27 -44.29
CA LEU A 10 30.24 -34.01 -44.34
C LEU A 10 29.19 -32.93 -44.74
N LEU A 11 29.43 -31.67 -44.34
CA LEU A 11 29.10 -30.38 -44.98
C LEU A 11 27.71 -29.70 -44.94
N LEU A 12 27.76 -28.51 -44.30
CA LEU A 12 27.49 -27.14 -44.82
C LEU A 12 26.05 -26.84 -45.30
N ALA A 13 25.41 -25.71 -44.99
CA ALA A 13 25.94 -24.38 -44.73
C ALA A 13 24.84 -23.44 -44.19
N VAL A 14 25.29 -22.35 -43.57
CA VAL A 14 24.70 -20.99 -43.56
C VAL A 14 23.47 -20.75 -42.67
N GLY A 15 23.68 -19.89 -41.67
CA GLY A 15 22.69 -18.87 -41.30
C GLY A 15 22.33 -18.83 -39.82
N GLY A 16 22.79 -17.78 -39.13
CA GLY A 16 22.12 -17.29 -37.92
C GLY A 16 22.91 -17.47 -36.63
N CYS A 17 23.88 -16.58 -36.39
CA CYS A 17 24.18 -16.16 -35.03
C CYS A 17 22.91 -15.58 -34.41
N ILE A 18 22.20 -16.35 -33.58
CA ILE A 18 21.22 -15.79 -32.65
C ILE A 18 21.96 -15.59 -31.32
N LEU A 19 22.61 -14.43 -31.22
CA LEU A 19 22.82 -13.80 -29.93
C LEU A 19 21.43 -13.55 -29.32
N PRO A 20 21.20 -13.80 -28.02
CA PRO A 20 20.00 -13.30 -27.37
C PRO A 20 20.06 -11.78 -27.42
N ASN A 21 19.22 -11.18 -28.25
CA ASN A 21 19.02 -9.73 -28.26
C ASN A 21 18.57 -9.28 -26.86
N PRO A 22 19.06 -8.13 -26.37
CA PRO A 22 18.47 -7.48 -25.22
C PRO A 22 17.04 -7.09 -25.60
N ILE A 23 16.07 -7.48 -24.78
CA ILE A 23 14.67 -7.06 -24.90
C ILE A 23 14.65 -5.55 -24.66
N LEU A 24 14.65 -4.80 -25.76
CA LEU A 24 14.46 -3.35 -25.80
C LEU A 24 13.01 -3.09 -26.21
N GLY A 25 12.24 -2.49 -25.32
CA GLY A 25 11.11 -1.62 -25.64
C GLY A 25 9.92 -2.23 -26.38
N GLY A 26 9.11 -3.00 -25.67
CA GLY A 26 7.70 -3.22 -26.02
C GLY A 26 6.89 -3.09 -24.75
N GLY A 27 6.22 -1.95 -24.56
CA GLY A 27 5.33 -1.76 -23.41
C GLY A 27 4.25 -2.83 -23.46
N THR A 28 4.25 -3.71 -22.47
CA THR A 28 3.32 -4.83 -22.43
C THR A 28 1.94 -4.33 -22.01
N GLU A 29 0.86 -5.05 -22.33
CA GLU A 29 -0.49 -4.73 -21.83
C GLU A 29 -0.52 -4.56 -20.29
N SER A 30 0.43 -5.19 -19.57
CA SER A 30 0.58 -5.04 -18.12
C SER A 30 0.99 -3.62 -17.69
N ASP A 31 1.75 -2.89 -18.52
CA ASP A 31 2.27 -1.56 -18.21
C ASP A 31 1.15 -0.50 -18.13
N GLN A 32 0.01 -0.76 -18.77
CA GLN A 32 -1.15 0.13 -18.76
C GLN A 32 -2.25 -0.31 -17.80
N GLU A 33 -2.16 -1.54 -17.27
CA GLU A 33 -3.22 -2.10 -16.45
C GLU A 33 -3.39 -1.33 -15.13
N VAL A 34 -2.30 -1.12 -14.38
CA VAL A 34 -2.33 -0.41 -13.09
C VAL A 34 -2.73 1.06 -13.27
N PRO A 35 -2.15 1.84 -14.21
CA PRO A 35 -2.63 3.20 -14.50
C PRO A 35 -4.12 3.27 -14.83
N HIS A 36 -4.63 2.33 -15.64
CA HIS A 36 -6.05 2.32 -16.01
C HIS A 36 -6.96 2.08 -14.80
N ARG A 37 -6.59 1.17 -13.90
CA ARG A 37 -7.30 0.93 -12.64
C ARG A 37 -7.34 2.18 -11.75
N ILE A 38 -6.22 2.89 -11.64
CA ILE A 38 -6.14 4.16 -10.89
C ILE A 38 -7.09 5.20 -11.50
N TYR A 39 -7.06 5.41 -12.82
CA TYR A 39 -7.94 6.39 -13.46
C TYR A 39 -9.42 6.07 -13.25
N ARG A 40 -9.82 4.79 -13.34
CA ARG A 40 -11.20 4.38 -13.08
C ARG A 40 -11.67 4.73 -11.67
N LEU A 41 -10.82 4.50 -10.66
CA LEU A 41 -11.13 4.85 -9.27
C LEU A 41 -11.24 6.37 -9.09
N LEU A 42 -10.34 7.15 -9.71
CA LEU A 42 -10.39 8.61 -9.68
C LEU A 42 -11.63 9.17 -10.41
N ASP A 43 -12.09 8.52 -11.48
CA ASP A 43 -13.30 8.90 -12.19
C ASP A 43 -14.55 8.67 -11.33
N GLY A 44 -14.57 7.58 -10.56
CA GLY A 44 -15.61 7.32 -9.55
C GLY A 44 -15.72 8.45 -8.52
N LEU A 45 -14.58 8.96 -8.03
CA LEU A 45 -14.54 10.07 -7.07
C LEU A 45 -14.91 11.43 -7.69
N SER A 46 -14.68 11.61 -9.00
CA SER A 46 -14.88 12.91 -9.68
C SER A 46 -16.34 13.34 -9.77
N GLY A 47 -17.29 12.42 -9.58
CA GLY A 47 -18.73 12.70 -9.58
C GLY A 47 -19.29 13.18 -8.24
N GLU A 48 -18.51 13.11 -7.16
CA GLU A 48 -19.00 13.38 -5.80
C GLU A 48 -18.93 14.85 -5.42
N ARG A 49 -20.05 15.39 -4.92
CA ARG A 49 -20.15 16.80 -4.48
C ARG A 49 -19.31 17.07 -3.23
N THR A 50 -19.16 16.08 -2.37
CA THR A 50 -18.42 16.12 -1.11
C THR A 50 -17.71 14.80 -0.93
N LEU A 51 -16.39 14.85 -0.71
CA LEU A 51 -15.60 13.64 -0.45
C LEU A 51 -15.78 13.18 1.00
N SER A 52 -15.79 11.87 1.20
CA SER A 52 -15.68 11.29 2.55
C SER A 52 -14.30 11.55 3.16
N SER A 53 -14.17 11.37 4.48
CA SER A 53 -12.87 11.41 5.17
C SER A 53 -11.91 10.36 4.62
N SER A 54 -12.42 9.16 4.33
CA SER A 54 -11.67 8.06 3.71
C SER A 54 -11.13 8.44 2.33
N SER A 55 -12.00 8.95 1.45
CA SER A 55 -11.62 9.34 0.08
C SER A 55 -10.62 10.50 0.10
N THR A 56 -10.80 11.44 1.02
CA THR A 56 -9.85 12.54 1.23
C THR A 56 -8.49 12.01 1.69
N PHE A 57 -8.46 11.12 2.68
CA PHE A 57 -7.23 10.50 3.17
C PHE A 57 -6.51 9.72 2.06
N ALA A 58 -7.24 8.92 1.29
CA ALA A 58 -6.70 8.15 0.17
C ALA A 58 -6.06 9.02 -0.91
N LEU A 59 -6.70 10.15 -1.27
CA LEU A 59 -6.13 11.12 -2.21
C LEU A 59 -4.85 11.75 -1.66
N LEU A 60 -4.85 12.15 -0.38
CA LEU A 60 -3.67 12.77 0.24
C LEU A 60 -2.48 11.81 0.32
N LEU A 61 -2.72 10.57 0.77
CA LEU A 61 -1.71 9.53 0.82
C LEU A 61 -1.19 9.18 -0.58
N SER A 62 -2.08 9.01 -1.56
CA SER A 62 -1.67 8.75 -2.96
C SER A 62 -0.81 9.86 -3.54
N GLN A 63 -1.18 11.13 -3.33
CA GLN A 63 -0.35 12.26 -3.75
C GLN A 63 1.01 12.27 -3.05
N PHE A 64 1.02 11.95 -1.76
CA PHE A 64 2.25 11.88 -0.96
C PHE A 64 3.21 10.82 -1.49
N LEU A 65 2.72 9.62 -1.78
CA LEU A 65 3.52 8.53 -2.35
C LEU A 65 4.16 8.92 -3.69
N ILE A 66 3.39 9.55 -4.60
CA ILE A 66 3.92 10.01 -5.89
C ILE A 66 4.98 11.10 -5.70
N LYS A 67 4.74 12.06 -4.79
CA LYS A 67 5.72 13.12 -4.47
C LYS A 67 7.00 12.55 -3.85
N GLN A 68 6.88 11.51 -3.02
CA GLN A 68 8.00 10.78 -2.46
C GLN A 68 8.82 10.09 -3.55
N LYS A 69 8.19 9.36 -4.48
CA LYS A 69 8.88 8.75 -5.64
C LYS A 69 9.66 9.78 -6.44
N LEU A 70 9.01 10.88 -6.81
CA LEU A 70 9.61 11.98 -7.58
C LEU A 70 10.77 12.68 -6.85
N ARG A 71 10.85 12.58 -5.52
CA ARG A 71 11.93 13.17 -4.74
C ARG A 71 13.22 12.36 -4.81
N TYR A 72 13.11 11.03 -4.81
CA TYR A 72 14.26 10.13 -4.69
C TYR A 72 14.68 9.47 -6.00
N GLU A 73 13.76 9.31 -6.94
CA GLU A 73 14.01 8.65 -8.21
C GLU A 73 13.68 9.59 -9.37
N ALA A 74 14.61 9.72 -10.32
CA ALA A 74 14.39 10.50 -11.51
C ALA A 74 13.46 9.75 -12.46
N PRO A 75 12.24 10.23 -12.74
CA PRO A 75 11.30 9.52 -13.58
C PRO A 75 11.74 9.59 -15.05
N THR A 76 11.42 8.54 -15.81
CA THR A 76 11.40 8.56 -17.27
C THR A 76 10.43 9.62 -17.80
N ARG A 77 10.50 9.89 -19.11
CA ARG A 77 9.58 10.83 -19.76
C ARG A 77 8.11 10.40 -19.61
N TYR A 78 7.84 9.10 -19.75
CA TYR A 78 6.50 8.54 -19.63
C TYR A 78 5.97 8.69 -18.21
N GLU A 79 6.73 8.24 -17.21
CA GLU A 79 6.35 8.33 -15.79
C GLU A 79 6.13 9.77 -15.36
N ARG A 80 7.00 10.70 -15.80
CA ARG A 80 6.82 12.13 -15.49
C ARG A 80 5.47 12.65 -15.97
N GLN A 81 5.07 12.29 -17.18
CA GLN A 81 3.77 12.70 -17.72
C GLN A 81 2.63 12.02 -16.96
N LEU A 82 2.72 10.71 -16.72
CA LEU A 82 1.72 9.95 -15.98
C LEU A 82 1.51 10.52 -14.56
N TYR A 83 2.59 10.67 -13.79
CA TYR A 83 2.55 11.19 -12.42
C TYR A 83 2.03 12.62 -12.36
N TYR A 84 2.39 13.47 -13.34
CA TYR A 84 1.83 14.81 -13.44
C TYR A 84 0.31 14.79 -13.64
N HIS A 85 -0.19 13.96 -14.57
CA HIS A 85 -1.62 13.83 -14.80
C HIS A 85 -2.37 13.28 -13.58
N LEU A 86 -1.81 12.27 -12.91
CA LEU A 86 -2.39 11.70 -11.69
C LEU A 86 -2.47 12.74 -10.56
N LEU A 87 -1.36 13.44 -10.26
CA LEU A 87 -1.33 14.48 -9.24
C LEU A 87 -2.33 15.60 -9.54
N HIS A 88 -2.38 16.07 -10.79
CA HIS A 88 -3.32 17.10 -11.21
C HIS A 88 -4.78 16.63 -11.13
N ARG A 89 -5.07 15.38 -11.51
CA ARG A 89 -6.41 14.79 -11.42
C ARG A 89 -6.86 14.68 -9.96
N MET A 90 -6.02 14.16 -9.08
CA MET A 90 -6.30 14.06 -7.64
C MET A 90 -6.55 15.43 -7.01
N GLU A 91 -5.77 16.45 -7.38
CA GLU A 91 -5.94 17.81 -6.87
C GLU A 91 -7.23 18.47 -7.38
N ASN A 92 -7.59 18.24 -8.64
CA ASN A 92 -8.86 18.73 -9.20
C ASN A 92 -10.08 18.11 -8.51
N ILE A 93 -10.02 16.81 -8.20
CA ILE A 93 -11.09 16.14 -7.43
C ILE A 93 -11.21 16.78 -6.06
N ARG A 94 -10.09 16.90 -5.33
CA ARG A 94 -10.05 17.46 -3.98
C ARG A 94 -10.54 18.91 -3.92
N THR A 95 -10.17 19.74 -4.88
CA THR A 95 -10.58 21.15 -4.93
C THR A 95 -12.00 21.33 -5.46
N GLY A 96 -12.44 20.49 -6.40
CA GLY A 96 -13.78 20.50 -6.97
C GLY A 96 -14.88 20.11 -5.98
N SER A 97 -14.59 19.23 -5.02
CA SER A 97 -15.53 18.80 -3.97
C SER A 97 -15.58 19.73 -2.75
N GLY A 98 -15.18 21.00 -2.90
CA GLY A 98 -15.25 22.02 -1.83
C GLY A 98 -13.96 22.24 -1.03
N GLY A 99 -12.83 21.65 -1.45
CA GLY A 99 -11.53 21.81 -0.79
C GLY A 99 -11.30 20.83 0.37
N LEU A 100 -10.38 21.15 1.29
CA LEU A 100 -10.21 20.40 2.53
C LEU A 100 -11.56 20.35 3.25
N VAL A 101 -12.09 19.14 3.42
CA VAL A 101 -13.37 18.88 4.09
C VAL A 101 -13.43 19.74 5.36
N GLN A 102 -14.46 20.59 5.48
CA GLN A 102 -14.81 21.20 6.77
C GLN A 102 -15.47 20.12 7.64
N GLU A 103 -14.78 19.02 7.86
CA GLU A 103 -15.26 17.95 8.72
C GLU A 103 -15.04 18.41 10.15
N PRO A 104 -16.09 18.68 10.93
CA PRO A 104 -15.90 19.07 12.30
C PRO A 104 -15.34 17.90 13.11
N GLY A 105 -14.34 18.17 13.96
CA GLY A 105 -13.78 17.19 14.89
C GLY A 105 -12.44 16.59 14.44
N ILE A 106 -12.06 15.49 15.09
CA ILE A 106 -10.71 14.90 15.02
C ILE A 106 -10.33 14.51 13.58
N GLN A 107 -11.26 14.02 12.77
CA GLN A 107 -10.99 13.62 11.39
C GLN A 107 -10.61 14.81 10.51
N GLY A 108 -11.31 15.94 10.62
CA GLY A 108 -10.94 17.16 9.89
C GLY A 108 -9.58 17.73 10.32
N GLU A 109 -9.27 17.66 11.62
CA GLU A 109 -7.94 18.03 12.14
C GLU A 109 -6.85 17.17 11.50
N ILE A 110 -7.01 15.85 11.52
CA ILE A 110 -6.09 14.89 10.89
C ILE A 110 -5.91 15.20 9.40
N LEU A 111 -7.00 15.30 8.64
CA LEU A 111 -6.96 15.50 7.19
C LEU A 111 -6.33 16.84 6.78
N SER A 112 -6.37 17.84 7.65
CA SER A 112 -5.75 19.15 7.39
C SER A 112 -4.22 19.15 7.53
N ILE A 113 -3.64 18.09 8.13
CA ILE A 113 -2.21 18.01 8.48
C ILE A 113 -1.55 16.79 7.83
N ALA A 114 -2.17 15.61 7.94
CA ALA A 114 -1.65 14.33 7.49
C ALA A 114 -1.13 14.39 6.05
N PHE A 115 0.12 13.99 5.86
CA PHE A 115 0.81 13.97 4.56
C PHE A 115 0.90 15.32 3.81
N GLN A 116 0.55 16.43 4.45
CA GLN A 116 0.61 17.78 3.88
C GLN A 116 1.63 18.68 4.59
N ARG A 117 1.76 18.56 5.91
CA ARG A 117 2.61 19.43 6.75
C ARG A 117 3.51 18.59 7.63
N ASN A 118 4.69 19.14 7.95
CA ASN A 118 5.67 18.51 8.84
C ASN A 118 6.04 17.08 8.43
N VAL A 119 6.02 16.78 7.13
CA VAL A 119 6.27 15.43 6.62
C VAL A 119 7.74 15.26 6.25
N LEU A 120 8.29 14.13 6.63
CA LEU A 120 9.58 13.62 6.19
C LEU A 120 9.35 12.66 5.02
N LEU A 121 9.96 12.96 3.88
CA LEU A 121 10.00 12.01 2.77
C LEU A 121 11.12 11.00 3.03
N LEU A 122 10.85 9.73 2.76
CA LEU A 122 11.81 8.64 2.90
C LEU A 122 11.97 7.93 1.55
N PRO A 123 13.16 7.36 1.25
CA PRO A 123 13.30 6.51 0.08
C PRO A 123 12.32 5.34 0.18
N HIS A 124 11.48 5.16 -0.83
CA HIS A 124 10.68 3.95 -0.97
C HIS A 124 11.52 2.91 -1.71
N SER A 125 11.39 1.64 -1.33
CA SER A 125 12.08 0.53 -2.00
C SER A 125 11.28 -0.74 -1.83
N LEU A 126 11.22 -1.55 -2.89
CA LEU A 126 10.64 -2.88 -2.83
C LEU A 126 11.55 -3.81 -2.01
N LYS A 127 10.97 -4.46 -1.00
CA LYS A 127 11.62 -5.40 -0.08
C LYS A 127 11.15 -6.81 -0.43
N LEU A 128 12.09 -7.65 -0.85
CA LEU A 128 11.79 -9.00 -1.36
C LEU A 128 12.13 -10.05 -0.29
N GLY A 129 11.13 -10.80 0.19
CA GLY A 129 11.36 -11.93 1.08
C GLY A 129 11.88 -11.51 2.46
N GLU A 130 11.53 -10.31 2.91
CA GLU A 130 11.93 -9.83 4.23
C GLU A 130 11.01 -10.32 5.34
N LEU A 131 9.80 -10.76 4.99
CA LEU A 131 8.82 -11.24 5.95
C LEU A 131 8.80 -12.77 6.06
N ASN A 132 8.35 -13.26 7.20
CA ASN A 132 8.24 -14.69 7.47
C ASN A 132 6.91 -15.27 6.96
N ALA A 133 6.86 -15.53 5.66
CA ALA A 133 5.71 -16.12 4.98
C ALA A 133 5.29 -17.53 5.46
N ASN A 134 6.14 -18.20 6.24
CA ASN A 134 5.93 -19.57 6.73
C ASN A 134 5.48 -19.63 8.20
N GLY A 135 5.04 -18.52 8.80
CA GLY A 135 4.42 -18.57 10.12
C GLY A 135 3.24 -19.54 10.15
N ASP A 136 2.99 -20.21 11.27
CA ASP A 136 1.91 -21.21 11.44
C ASP A 136 0.52 -20.56 11.24
N TYR A 137 0.12 -20.38 9.97
CA TYR A 137 -1.13 -19.72 9.58
C TYR A 137 -2.29 -20.71 9.53
N GLU A 138 -2.04 -22.02 9.36
CA GLU A 138 -3.12 -23.00 9.33
C GLU A 138 -3.88 -23.04 10.66
N GLN A 139 -3.15 -23.03 11.79
CA GLN A 139 -3.76 -22.99 13.12
C GLN A 139 -4.54 -21.69 13.34
N LEU A 140 -4.05 -20.57 12.80
CA LEU A 140 -4.74 -19.29 12.88
C LEU A 140 -6.03 -19.30 12.05
N ALA A 141 -6.00 -19.92 10.86
CA ALA A 141 -7.16 -20.03 9.98
C ALA A 141 -8.35 -20.75 10.66
N GLU A 142 -8.07 -21.79 11.46
CA GLU A 142 -9.11 -22.54 12.20
C GLU A 142 -9.90 -21.68 13.20
N ILE A 143 -9.25 -20.67 13.79
CA ILE A 143 -9.84 -19.81 14.82
C ILE A 143 -10.08 -18.37 14.36
N TYR A 144 -9.76 -18.04 13.11
CA TYR A 144 -9.65 -16.65 12.66
C TYR A 144 -10.93 -15.85 12.87
N SER A 145 -12.09 -16.45 12.59
CA SER A 145 -13.39 -15.80 12.79
C SER A 145 -13.69 -15.40 14.24
N ASN A 146 -13.01 -16.02 15.21
CA ASN A 146 -13.19 -15.74 16.63
C ASN A 146 -12.22 -14.67 17.13
N VAL A 147 -11.02 -14.60 16.54
CA VAL A 147 -9.94 -13.70 16.98
C VAL A 147 -9.84 -12.45 16.12
N VAL A 148 -10.45 -12.42 14.93
CA VAL A 148 -10.49 -11.24 14.07
C VAL A 148 -11.12 -10.09 14.86
N ASN A 149 -10.38 -8.99 14.97
CA ASN A 149 -10.69 -7.82 15.79
C ASN A 149 -10.40 -7.92 17.30
N GLU A 150 -9.74 -8.98 17.77
CA GLU A 150 -9.13 -8.95 19.09
C GLU A 150 -7.92 -8.01 19.10
N GLY A 151 -7.67 -7.38 20.25
CA GLY A 151 -6.53 -6.50 20.46
C GLY A 151 -6.89 -5.18 21.13
N GLN A 152 -5.84 -4.45 21.53
CA GLN A 152 -5.96 -3.05 21.92
C GLN A 152 -6.01 -2.17 20.67
N LEU A 153 -6.38 -0.89 20.84
CA LEU A 153 -6.62 0.09 19.77
C LEU A 153 -8.00 -0.01 19.13
N ASN A 154 -9.02 0.50 19.83
CA ASN A 154 -10.29 0.76 19.16
C ASN A 154 -10.17 1.96 18.20
N ARG A 155 -11.17 2.14 17.33
CA ARG A 155 -11.21 3.23 16.34
C ARG A 155 -10.94 4.62 16.94
N THR A 156 -11.56 4.92 18.08
CA THR A 156 -11.38 6.23 18.75
C THR A 156 -9.95 6.43 19.24
N GLN A 157 -9.33 5.39 19.81
CA GLN A 157 -7.93 5.44 20.24
C GLN A 157 -6.99 5.60 19.04
N SER A 158 -7.29 4.92 17.93
CA SER A 158 -6.56 5.08 16.67
C SER A 158 -6.62 6.52 16.16
N ASP A 159 -7.81 7.12 16.10
CA ASP A 159 -7.98 8.49 15.62
C ASP A 159 -7.27 9.50 16.54
N LEU A 160 -7.35 9.33 17.86
CA LEU A 160 -6.64 10.18 18.82
C LEU A 160 -5.12 10.06 18.68
N CYS A 161 -4.59 8.84 18.56
CA CYS A 161 -3.16 8.62 18.34
C CYS A 161 -2.69 9.19 17.01
N LEU A 162 -3.48 9.03 15.94
CA LEU A 162 -3.16 9.59 14.64
C LEU A 162 -3.10 11.12 14.69
N ARG A 163 -4.08 11.78 15.34
CA ARG A 163 -4.06 13.22 15.58
C ARG A 163 -2.79 13.63 16.33
N ASP A 164 -2.48 12.97 17.44
CA ASP A 164 -1.31 13.30 18.25
C ASP A 164 0.00 13.16 17.47
N VAL A 165 0.10 12.18 16.56
CA VAL A 165 1.25 12.00 15.66
C VAL A 165 1.35 13.13 14.63
N VAL A 166 0.25 13.47 13.94
CA VAL A 166 0.30 14.48 12.87
C VAL A 166 0.49 15.89 13.42
N GLU A 167 0.06 16.16 14.66
CA GLU A 167 0.25 17.46 15.33
C GLU A 167 1.68 17.70 15.83
N LEU A 168 2.54 16.68 15.81
CA LEU A 168 3.95 16.83 16.15
C LEU A 168 4.61 17.93 15.30
N LYS A 169 5.34 18.81 15.98
CA LYS A 169 6.05 19.92 15.32
C LYS A 169 7.34 20.30 16.04
N PRO A 170 8.41 20.61 15.29
CA PRO A 170 9.60 21.21 15.87
C PRO A 170 9.28 22.56 16.56
N PRO A 171 10.05 22.95 17.60
CA PRO A 171 11.16 22.20 18.22
C PRO A 171 10.69 21.17 19.27
N SER A 172 9.40 21.10 19.57
CA SER A 172 8.85 20.26 20.64
C SER A 172 8.34 18.92 20.10
N CYS A 173 9.27 18.09 19.62
CA CYS A 173 8.96 16.73 19.18
C CYS A 173 8.80 15.79 20.38
N LYS A 174 7.58 15.71 20.93
CA LYS A 174 7.26 14.83 22.06
C LYS A 174 5.86 14.23 21.89
N LEU A 175 5.80 12.89 21.87
CA LEU A 175 4.54 12.18 22.10
C LEU A 175 4.32 12.04 23.60
N LEU A 176 3.10 12.25 24.06
CA LEU A 176 2.76 12.05 25.47
C LEU A 176 2.88 10.55 25.82
N PRO A 177 3.59 10.19 26.91
CA PRO A 177 3.67 8.81 27.38
C PRO A 177 2.26 8.27 27.71
N GLY A 178 2.01 6.99 27.42
CA GLY A 178 0.83 6.26 27.90
C GLY A 178 -0.39 6.18 26.98
N GLN A 179 -0.40 6.84 25.82
CA GLN A 179 -1.52 6.71 24.87
C GLN A 179 -1.07 6.23 23.51
N CYS A 180 -0.35 7.04 22.73
CA CYS A 180 -0.03 6.65 21.35
C CYS A 180 1.22 5.77 21.24
N LEU A 181 2.28 6.06 22.00
CA LEU A 181 3.55 5.34 21.92
C LEU A 181 3.44 3.88 22.40
N GLU A 182 2.68 3.62 23.45
CA GLU A 182 2.43 2.26 23.94
C GLU A 182 1.61 1.45 22.94
N LEU A 183 0.63 2.07 22.27
CA LEU A 183 -0.16 1.39 21.24
C LEU A 183 0.68 1.02 20.01
N LEU A 184 1.63 1.87 19.64
CA LEU A 184 2.57 1.66 18.54
C LEU A 184 3.60 0.55 18.82
N THR A 185 3.99 0.39 20.07
CA THR A 185 5.06 -0.53 20.51
C THR A 185 4.55 -1.76 21.25
N SER A 186 3.22 -1.94 21.29
CA SER A 186 2.59 -3.04 22.01
C SER A 186 2.78 -4.37 21.28
N ASP A 187 3.48 -5.29 21.92
CA ASP A 187 3.58 -6.70 21.52
C ASP A 187 2.36 -7.54 21.92
N ALA A 188 1.32 -6.92 22.52
CA ALA A 188 0.09 -7.62 22.84
C ALA A 188 -0.56 -8.21 21.57
N PRO A 189 -1.20 -9.41 21.67
CA PRO A 189 -1.96 -9.97 20.57
C PRO A 189 -3.03 -8.99 20.08
N ALA A 190 -3.05 -8.79 18.78
CA ALA A 190 -4.00 -7.98 18.05
C ALA A 190 -4.07 -8.52 16.62
N TYR A 191 -5.27 -8.53 16.07
CA TYR A 191 -5.60 -9.14 14.79
C TYR A 191 -6.52 -8.22 14.00
N GLY A 192 -6.53 -8.37 12.68
CA GLY A 192 -7.39 -7.62 11.79
C GLY A 192 -7.14 -6.12 11.86
N TYR A 193 -8.21 -5.33 11.95
CA TYR A 193 -8.13 -3.87 11.89
C TYR A 193 -7.24 -3.27 12.99
N GLN A 194 -7.23 -3.85 14.19
CA GLN A 194 -6.41 -3.37 15.31
C GLN A 194 -4.92 -3.41 14.96
N ARG A 195 -4.45 -4.52 14.41
CA ARG A 195 -3.05 -4.68 13.98
C ARG A 195 -2.74 -3.77 12.80
N THR A 196 -3.62 -3.74 11.80
CA THR A 196 -3.45 -2.92 10.60
C THR A 196 -3.35 -1.43 10.94
N HIS A 197 -4.18 -0.94 11.86
CA HIS A 197 -4.14 0.44 12.33
C HIS A 197 -2.86 0.78 13.10
N GLN A 198 -2.30 -0.15 13.90
CA GLN A 198 -0.99 0.07 14.53
C GLN A 198 0.11 0.29 13.49
N VAL A 199 0.11 -0.52 12.42
CA VAL A 199 1.07 -0.41 11.32
C VAL A 199 0.89 0.91 10.56
N LEU A 200 -0.37 1.35 10.34
CA LEU A 200 -0.66 2.65 9.73
C LEU A 200 -0.15 3.81 10.58
N LEU A 201 -0.41 3.78 11.90
CA LEU A 201 0.07 4.80 12.83
C LEU A 201 1.61 4.86 12.82
N LEU A 202 2.27 3.69 12.77
CA LEU A 202 3.73 3.60 12.65
C LEU A 202 4.22 4.22 11.34
N TYR A 203 3.54 3.94 10.22
CA TYR A 203 3.88 4.52 8.92
C TYR A 203 3.80 6.05 8.93
N VAL A 204 2.70 6.59 9.47
CA VAL A 204 2.51 8.04 9.59
C VAL A 204 3.58 8.64 10.48
N LEU A 205 3.87 8.01 11.64
CA LEU A 205 4.89 8.48 12.57
C LEU A 205 6.28 8.50 11.91
N GLN A 206 6.67 7.45 11.19
CA GLN A 206 7.97 7.36 10.53
C GLN A 206 8.16 8.49 9.50
N HIS A 207 7.08 8.90 8.84
CA HIS A 207 7.07 10.01 7.88
C HIS A 207 6.78 11.37 8.53
N GLN A 208 6.79 11.50 9.86
CA GLN A 208 6.79 12.82 10.50
C GLN A 208 8.20 13.41 10.59
N VAL A 209 8.34 14.71 10.44
CA VAL A 209 9.62 15.44 10.60
C VAL A 209 10.21 15.26 12.00
N CYS A 210 9.36 14.97 12.98
CA CYS A 210 9.77 14.68 14.36
C CYS A 210 10.24 13.23 14.58
N ALA A 211 10.04 12.31 13.63
CA ALA A 211 10.38 10.89 13.80
C ALA A 211 11.85 10.66 14.21
N PRO A 212 12.86 11.32 13.59
CA PRO A 212 14.26 11.12 13.96
C PRO A 212 14.61 11.59 15.38
N HIS A 213 13.78 12.44 15.99
CA HIS A 213 13.95 12.89 17.38
C HIS A 213 13.36 11.90 18.40
N LEU A 214 12.40 11.06 17.96
CA LEU A 214 11.71 10.13 18.82
C LEU A 214 12.40 8.75 18.84
N SER A 215 12.93 8.31 17.70
CA SER A 215 13.65 7.05 17.58
C SER A 215 14.53 7.01 16.32
N PRO A 216 15.62 6.22 16.27
CA PRO A 216 16.37 5.99 15.05
C PRO A 216 15.51 5.31 13.95
N PRO A 217 15.76 5.60 12.65
CA PRO A 217 15.03 4.98 11.53
C PRO A 217 14.93 3.45 11.59
N GLN A 218 16.01 2.79 12.02
CA GLN A 218 16.10 1.33 12.11
C GLN A 218 15.09 0.73 13.09
N VAL A 219 14.70 1.46 14.14
CA VAL A 219 13.72 0.98 15.11
C VAL A 219 12.33 0.94 14.48
N TYR A 220 11.96 1.95 13.68
CA TYR A 220 10.70 1.94 12.94
C TYR A 220 10.66 0.80 11.91
N GLU A 221 11.77 0.56 11.22
CA GLU A 221 11.87 -0.55 10.25
C GLU A 221 11.71 -1.92 10.93
N LEU A 222 12.34 -2.13 12.10
CA LEU A 222 12.19 -3.36 12.86
C LEU A 222 10.76 -3.57 13.38
N LEU A 223 10.13 -2.52 13.91
CA LEU A 223 8.74 -2.57 14.35
C LEU A 223 7.80 -2.86 13.18
N ALA A 224 7.99 -2.18 12.05
CA ALA A 224 7.17 -2.38 10.85
C ALA A 224 7.31 -3.81 10.32
N ARG A 225 8.53 -4.35 10.30
CA ARG A 225 8.78 -5.74 9.92
C ARG A 225 8.05 -6.71 10.83
N SER A 226 8.24 -6.57 12.15
CA SER A 226 7.62 -7.46 13.13
C SER A 226 6.10 -7.43 13.08
N GLN A 227 5.49 -6.26 12.88
CA GLN A 227 4.04 -6.13 12.78
C GLN A 227 3.53 -6.67 11.45
N CYS A 228 4.24 -6.43 10.35
CA CYS A 228 3.86 -6.94 9.04
C CYS A 228 4.10 -8.44 8.87
N ASP A 229 5.01 -9.07 9.63
CA ASP A 229 5.11 -10.52 9.74
C ASP A 229 3.79 -11.13 10.26
N GLU A 230 3.21 -10.56 11.32
CA GLU A 230 1.93 -11.00 11.85
C GLU A 230 0.78 -10.74 10.87
N VAL A 231 0.77 -9.59 10.21
CA VAL A 231 -0.23 -9.27 9.17
C VAL A 231 -0.11 -10.23 7.98
N GLU A 232 1.09 -10.66 7.59
CA GLU A 232 1.28 -11.61 6.51
C GLU A 232 0.72 -12.99 6.90
N ARG A 233 0.99 -13.42 8.14
CA ARG A 233 0.42 -14.65 8.70
C ARG A 233 -1.12 -14.60 8.67
N GLU A 234 -1.73 -13.47 9.02
CA GLU A 234 -3.17 -13.26 8.90
C GLU A 234 -3.65 -13.34 7.45
N GLN A 235 -2.99 -12.66 6.51
CA GLN A 235 -3.36 -12.74 5.09
C GLN A 235 -3.29 -14.17 4.55
N ASN A 236 -2.28 -14.94 4.95
CA ASN A 236 -2.17 -16.35 4.56
C ASN A 236 -3.30 -17.19 5.16
N ALA A 237 -3.69 -16.94 6.41
CA ALA A 237 -4.88 -17.56 7.00
C ALA A 237 -6.15 -17.20 6.22
N ILE A 238 -6.41 -15.92 5.94
CA ILE A 238 -7.57 -15.47 5.14
C ILE A 238 -7.57 -16.10 3.74
N ARG A 239 -6.41 -16.19 3.08
CA ARG A 239 -6.26 -16.87 1.78
C ARG A 239 -6.61 -18.35 1.86
N SER A 240 -6.15 -19.06 2.90
CA SER A 240 -6.45 -20.49 3.07
C SER A 240 -7.94 -20.77 3.30
N LEU A 241 -8.68 -19.78 3.84
CA LEU A 241 -10.14 -19.82 3.96
C LEU A 241 -10.87 -19.52 2.64
N GLY A 242 -10.14 -19.33 1.53
CA GLY A 242 -10.69 -19.06 0.22
C GLY A 242 -11.07 -17.60 -0.03
N LEU A 243 -10.48 -16.64 0.70
CA LEU A 243 -10.74 -15.19 0.58
C LEU A 243 -12.25 -14.85 0.60
N PRO A 244 -12.98 -15.21 1.67
CA PRO A 244 -14.40 -14.92 1.76
C PRO A 244 -14.66 -13.41 1.69
N VAL A 245 -15.81 -13.03 1.13
CA VAL A 245 -16.18 -11.61 0.90
C VAL A 245 -16.06 -10.78 2.19
N ALA A 246 -16.43 -11.36 3.33
CA ALA A 246 -16.36 -10.73 4.65
C ALA A 246 -14.95 -10.26 5.07
N TYR A 247 -13.89 -10.81 4.48
CA TYR A 247 -12.51 -10.42 4.79
C TYR A 247 -11.83 -9.62 3.68
N ARG A 248 -12.53 -9.29 2.58
CA ARG A 248 -11.90 -8.57 1.45
C ARG A 248 -11.45 -7.17 1.81
N ASP A 249 -12.27 -6.45 2.57
CA ASP A 249 -11.93 -5.10 3.05
C ASP A 249 -10.67 -5.15 3.92
N LEU A 250 -10.69 -5.97 4.97
CA LEU A 250 -9.54 -6.18 5.84
C LEU A 250 -8.29 -6.65 5.08
N TYR A 251 -8.43 -7.62 4.17
CA TYR A 251 -7.31 -8.11 3.36
C TYR A 251 -6.70 -6.99 2.51
N LEU A 252 -7.55 -6.16 1.88
CA LEU A 252 -7.09 -5.01 1.10
C LEU A 252 -6.39 -3.99 2.00
N GLU A 253 -6.93 -3.71 3.17
CA GLU A 253 -6.32 -2.77 4.11
C GLU A 253 -4.94 -3.26 4.55
N GLN A 254 -4.83 -4.52 4.94
CA GLN A 254 -3.55 -5.18 5.26
C GLN A 254 -2.55 -5.09 4.09
N ALA A 255 -3.00 -5.39 2.87
CA ALA A 255 -2.17 -5.31 1.67
C ALA A 255 -1.71 -3.89 1.37
N THR A 256 -2.60 -2.92 1.57
CA THR A 256 -2.32 -1.50 1.36
C THR A 256 -1.29 -1.03 2.37
N ILE A 257 -1.56 -1.21 3.66
CA ILE A 257 -0.78 -0.63 4.76
C ILE A 257 0.62 -1.24 4.87
N CYS A 258 0.76 -2.57 4.93
CA CYS A 258 2.09 -3.18 4.94
C CYS A 258 2.81 -3.01 3.60
N GLY A 259 2.04 -2.88 2.51
CA GLY A 259 2.57 -2.47 1.21
C GLY A 259 3.28 -1.12 1.21
N LEU A 260 2.82 -0.15 2.02
CA LEU A 260 3.45 1.18 2.11
C LEU A 260 4.92 1.11 2.57
N PHE A 261 5.29 0.09 3.33
CA PHE A 261 6.66 -0.16 3.77
C PHE A 261 7.53 -0.86 2.72
N GLY A 262 6.96 -1.20 1.56
CA GLY A 262 7.65 -1.81 0.44
C GLY A 262 7.67 -3.34 0.45
N TYR A 263 7.02 -4.01 1.39
CA TYR A 263 7.01 -5.48 1.48
C TYR A 263 6.27 -6.10 0.27
N ASN A 264 7.01 -6.86 -0.54
CA ASN A 264 6.51 -7.46 -1.78
C ASN A 264 5.46 -8.56 -1.52
N GLU A 265 5.43 -9.14 -0.33
CA GLU A 265 4.40 -10.09 0.11
C GLU A 265 2.98 -9.48 0.03
N PHE A 266 2.91 -8.15 0.13
CA PHE A 266 1.67 -7.36 0.02
C PHE A 266 1.52 -6.64 -1.31
N VAL A 267 2.59 -6.04 -1.85
CA VAL A 267 2.55 -5.34 -3.15
C VAL A 267 3.21 -6.20 -4.22
N ASN A 268 2.41 -7.02 -4.89
CA ASN A 268 2.84 -7.89 -5.97
C ASN A 268 1.72 -8.10 -7.01
N TRP A 269 2.08 -8.67 -8.15
CA TRP A 269 1.14 -8.88 -9.25
C TRP A 269 -0.02 -9.81 -8.91
N ARG A 270 0.18 -10.80 -8.03
CA ARG A 270 -0.91 -11.68 -7.57
C ARG A 270 -1.98 -10.86 -6.84
N ASN A 271 -1.59 -10.00 -5.91
CA ASN A 271 -2.52 -9.13 -5.20
C ASN A 271 -3.16 -8.08 -6.12
N ILE A 272 -2.42 -7.54 -7.10
CA ILE A 272 -3.00 -6.63 -8.11
C ILE A 272 -4.14 -7.28 -8.89
N MET A 273 -3.93 -8.51 -9.35
CA MET A 273 -4.96 -9.24 -10.09
C MET A 273 -6.14 -9.64 -9.20
N GLU A 274 -5.86 -10.11 -7.98
CA GLU A 274 -6.87 -10.54 -7.02
C GLU A 274 -7.79 -9.38 -6.62
N ILE A 275 -7.22 -8.29 -6.07
CA ILE A 275 -7.95 -7.08 -5.68
C ILE A 275 -8.64 -6.46 -6.89
N GLY A 276 -7.93 -6.43 -8.02
CA GLY A 276 -8.45 -5.93 -9.28
C GLY A 276 -9.69 -6.67 -9.80
N SER A 277 -9.86 -7.94 -9.44
CA SER A 277 -11.04 -8.75 -9.81
C SER A 277 -12.28 -8.39 -9.00
N TRP A 278 -12.10 -7.93 -7.76
CA TRP A 278 -13.19 -7.51 -6.88
C TRP A 278 -13.87 -6.24 -7.40
N LEU A 279 -13.06 -5.38 -8.05
CA LEU A 279 -13.45 -4.10 -8.63
C LEU A 279 -13.85 -4.20 -10.11
N ALA A 280 -13.86 -5.39 -10.70
CA ALA A 280 -14.15 -5.58 -12.11
C ALA A 280 -15.67 -5.50 -12.40
N GLY A 281 -16.24 -4.30 -12.44
CA GLY A 281 -17.64 -4.04 -12.83
C GLY A 281 -17.79 -2.60 -13.35
N ASP A 282 -18.94 -2.27 -13.96
CA ASP A 282 -19.20 -0.92 -14.49
C ASP A 282 -19.24 0.13 -13.36
N THR A 283 -19.62 -0.27 -12.15
CA THR A 283 -19.33 0.47 -10.91
C THR A 283 -18.79 -0.46 -9.81
N PRO A 284 -17.79 -0.04 -9.01
CA PRO A 284 -17.34 -0.80 -7.83
C PRO A 284 -18.46 -1.07 -6.81
N LYS A 285 -19.51 -0.23 -6.82
CA LYS A 285 -20.67 -0.30 -5.93
C LYS A 285 -21.55 -1.53 -6.18
N ASP A 286 -21.56 -2.07 -7.40
CA ASP A 286 -22.45 -3.16 -7.79
C ASP A 286 -22.02 -4.56 -7.28
N LYS A 287 -20.80 -4.69 -6.74
CA LYS A 287 -20.21 -5.99 -6.33
C LYS A 287 -19.96 -6.14 -4.84
N LEU A 288 -20.09 -5.06 -4.07
CA LEU A 288 -19.77 -5.03 -2.65
C LEU A 288 -21.10 -4.94 -1.89
N ALA A 289 -21.31 -5.88 -0.96
CA ALA A 289 -22.61 -6.16 -0.35
C ALA A 289 -23.13 -5.06 0.61
N ASP A 290 -22.40 -3.95 0.72
CA ASP A 290 -22.81 -2.77 1.50
C ASP A 290 -22.28 -1.51 0.80
N GLU A 291 -23.16 -0.52 0.57
CA GLU A 291 -22.81 0.71 -0.17
C GLU A 291 -21.72 1.51 0.55
N ASN A 292 -21.67 1.47 1.89
CA ASN A 292 -20.68 2.19 2.68
C ASN A 292 -19.30 1.53 2.64
N ASP A 293 -19.26 0.19 2.69
CA ASP A 293 -18.01 -0.58 2.56
C ASP A 293 -17.45 -0.50 1.13
N SER A 294 -18.34 -0.32 0.14
CA SER A 294 -17.94 -0.24 -1.27
C SER A 294 -17.03 0.96 -1.59
N GLN A 295 -17.28 2.10 -0.94
CA GLN A 295 -16.48 3.30 -1.14
C GLN A 295 -15.15 3.18 -0.40
N HIS A 296 -15.14 2.67 0.83
CA HIS A 296 -13.91 2.44 1.59
C HIS A 296 -12.94 1.50 0.86
N ILE A 297 -13.44 0.38 0.31
CA ILE A 297 -12.65 -0.54 -0.51
C ILE A 297 -12.08 0.17 -1.75
N SER A 298 -12.87 1.02 -2.41
CA SER A 298 -12.41 1.76 -3.59
C SER A 298 -11.31 2.77 -3.23
N ASP A 299 -11.43 3.44 -2.08
CA ASP A 299 -10.44 4.39 -1.56
C ASP A 299 -9.12 3.69 -1.19
N LEU A 300 -9.18 2.55 -0.49
CA LEU A 300 -8.01 1.74 -0.18
C LEU A 300 -7.34 1.20 -1.46
N ALA A 301 -8.14 0.72 -2.42
CA ALA A 301 -7.63 0.22 -3.69
C ALA A 301 -6.89 1.29 -4.48
N LEU A 302 -7.32 2.56 -4.40
CA LEU A 302 -6.61 3.67 -5.03
C LEU A 302 -5.19 3.79 -4.47
N VAL A 303 -5.05 3.80 -3.14
CA VAL A 303 -3.74 3.85 -2.49
C VAL A 303 -2.90 2.62 -2.85
N PHE A 304 -3.49 1.43 -2.81
CA PHE A 304 -2.82 0.19 -3.17
C PHE A 304 -2.27 0.21 -4.59
N PHE A 305 -3.08 0.56 -5.59
CA PHE A 305 -2.65 0.59 -6.99
C PHE A 305 -1.65 1.71 -7.26
N VAL A 306 -1.78 2.87 -6.62
CA VAL A 306 -0.76 3.92 -6.70
C VAL A 306 0.56 3.43 -6.14
N ASN A 307 0.55 2.77 -4.97
CA ASN A 307 1.78 2.23 -4.40
C ASN A 307 2.41 1.14 -5.29
N ALA A 308 1.60 0.25 -5.85
CA ALA A 308 2.04 -0.76 -6.82
C ALA A 308 2.66 -0.14 -8.08
N LEU A 309 2.04 0.91 -8.63
CA LEU A 309 2.59 1.67 -9.77
C LEU A 309 3.97 2.26 -9.47
N LEU A 310 4.24 2.62 -8.21
CA LEU A 310 5.51 3.28 -7.85
C LEU A 310 6.61 2.27 -7.48
N LEU A 311 6.25 1.05 -7.07
CA LEU A 311 7.18 0.04 -6.59
C LEU A 311 7.49 -1.07 -7.60
N LEU A 312 6.56 -1.39 -8.49
CA LEU A 312 6.70 -2.50 -9.45
C LEU A 312 7.06 -2.03 -10.86
N HIS A 313 7.07 -0.72 -11.10
CA HIS A 313 7.36 -0.07 -12.38
C HIS A 313 8.60 0.83 -12.29
#